data_AF-A0A0C3J7H9-F1
#
_entry.id   AF-A0A0C3J7H9-F1
#
_cell.length_a   1.000
_cell.length_b   1.000
_cell.length_c   1.000
_cell.angle_alpha   90.00
_cell.angle_beta   90.00
_cell.angle_gamma   90.00
#
_symmetry.space_group_name_H-M   'P 1'
#
loop_
_entity.id
_entity.type
_entity.pdbx_description
1 polymer ?
#
loop_
_entity_poly.entity_id
_entity_poly.type
_entity_poly.pdbx_seq_one_letter_code
_entity_poly.pdbx_strand_id
1 'polypeptide(L)'
;MGVTGLWQAVAPAAKKYSLRDLTVNHMFNPDGTKRSEHPFRIGVDARYVPRCSNCGQNPELRTLFYKLAHLYCTPANILFVFDGPQKPAIKRGKKVVTIPPWLTTYFKDFASAFGFRTHEAAGEAEAELAALNQLGVIDAVWTEDSDALVFGALTVFRRQVTRSDNDDDKSVLMYSANGLAQESAVALTKGGLLLMALFCGGDYNNGLLRCGWKTTRVLAQHGVGDELLRAATTTANEDDLTTFLGPWVKHVRDLLTEMGCKKLSATFPSDFPSPAVVLAYVKPSITFTCADPGPPQALSMLLRTLQGINLERLAFLCEFRFGWSRGGPPVPVHTIESSGTLGKLKNLVYEGVCIRNLCGVSRLYHVIV
;
A
#
# COMPACT_ATOMS: atom_id res chain seq x y z
N MET A 1 -5.47 10.69 0.60
CA MET A 1 -4.74 10.52 -0.67
C MET A 1 -5.57 9.60 -1.54
N GLY A 2 -5.44 9.71 -2.86
CA GLY A 2 -6.32 9.05 -3.83
C GLY A 2 -7.69 9.68 -3.99
N VAL A 3 -8.64 8.88 -4.46
CA VAL A 3 -10.04 9.27 -4.74
C VAL A 3 -10.73 10.05 -3.61
N THR A 4 -11.27 11.22 -3.96
CA THR A 4 -11.98 12.09 -3.02
C THR A 4 -13.21 11.39 -2.43
N GLY A 5 -13.28 11.30 -1.11
CA GLY A 5 -14.44 10.73 -0.42
C GLY A 5 -14.48 9.19 -0.36
N LEU A 6 -13.52 8.49 -0.97
CA LEU A 6 -13.58 7.03 -1.07
C LEU A 6 -13.42 6.35 0.29
N TRP A 7 -12.49 6.80 1.14
CA TRP A 7 -12.34 6.27 2.49
C TRP A 7 -13.60 6.41 3.34
N GLN A 8 -14.37 7.50 3.17
CA GLN A 8 -15.66 7.70 3.83
C GLN A 8 -16.72 6.72 3.30
N ALA A 9 -16.71 6.47 1.99
CA ALA A 9 -17.66 5.57 1.35
C ALA A 9 -17.45 4.10 1.77
N VAL A 10 -16.20 3.67 1.95
CA VAL A 10 -15.86 2.29 2.32
C VAL A 10 -15.71 2.07 3.82
N ALA A 11 -15.75 3.13 4.64
CA ALA A 11 -15.56 3.04 6.09
C ALA A 11 -16.41 1.96 6.80
N PRO A 12 -17.69 1.74 6.45
CA PRO A 12 -18.51 0.71 7.10
C PRO A 12 -17.97 -0.72 6.92
N ALA A 13 -17.22 -1.00 5.85
CA ALA A 13 -16.66 -2.33 5.58
C ALA A 13 -15.29 -2.55 6.27
N ALA A 14 -14.77 -1.57 7.00
CA ALA A 14 -13.48 -1.67 7.66
C ALA A 14 -13.52 -2.66 8.83
N LYS A 15 -12.57 -3.59 8.87
CA LYS A 15 -12.38 -4.49 10.02
C LYS A 15 -11.06 -4.15 10.71
N LYS A 16 -11.10 -3.96 12.04
CA LYS A 16 -9.91 -3.66 12.82
C LYS A 16 -9.18 -4.94 13.21
N TYR A 17 -7.86 -4.98 12.98
CA TYR A 17 -7.00 -6.08 13.38
C TYR A 17 -5.69 -5.59 14.00
N SER A 18 -5.15 -6.36 14.94
CA SER A 18 -3.71 -6.31 15.29
C SER A 18 -2.93 -7.01 14.18
N LEU A 19 -1.90 -6.36 13.64
CA LEU A 19 -1.04 -6.97 12.61
C LEU A 19 -0.32 -8.21 13.11
N ARG A 20 0.13 -8.18 14.36
CA ARG A 20 0.80 -9.33 14.99
C ARG A 20 -0.15 -10.53 15.05
N ASP A 21 -1.38 -10.31 15.52
CA ASP A 21 -2.35 -11.40 15.67
C ASP A 21 -2.76 -11.93 14.29
N LEU A 22 -2.98 -11.05 13.32
CA LEU A 22 -3.32 -11.45 11.95
C LEU A 22 -2.22 -12.32 11.33
N THR A 23 -0.97 -11.94 11.51
CA THR A 23 0.18 -12.64 10.93
C THR A 23 0.48 -13.96 11.64
N VAL A 24 0.35 -13.99 12.98
CA VAL A 24 0.46 -15.24 13.76
C VAL A 24 -0.69 -16.20 13.42
N ASN A 25 -1.94 -15.74 13.36
CA ASN A 25 -3.12 -16.56 13.04
C ASN A 25 -3.14 -17.06 11.59
N HIS A 26 -2.40 -16.40 10.69
CA HIS A 26 -2.16 -16.92 9.35
C HIS A 26 -1.21 -18.13 9.39
N MET A 27 -0.17 -18.07 10.23
CA MET A 27 0.86 -19.10 10.30
C MET A 27 0.48 -20.30 11.17
N PHE A 28 -0.27 -20.08 12.24
CA PHE A 28 -0.56 -21.08 13.26
C PHE A 28 -2.07 -21.16 13.55
N ASN A 29 -2.54 -22.37 13.84
CA ASN A 29 -3.84 -22.62 14.43
C ASN A 29 -3.81 -22.33 15.94
N PRO A 30 -4.98 -22.19 16.61
CA PRO A 30 -5.03 -21.98 18.06
C PRO A 30 -4.37 -23.08 18.91
N ASP A 31 -4.27 -24.29 18.37
CA ASP A 31 -3.59 -25.44 18.98
C ASP A 31 -2.06 -25.45 18.75
N GLY A 32 -1.53 -24.43 18.08
CA GLY A 32 -0.10 -24.28 17.78
C GLY A 32 0.37 -25.04 16.53
N THR A 33 -0.51 -25.79 15.86
CA THR A 33 -0.15 -26.48 14.62
C THR A 33 0.04 -25.50 13.45
N LYS A 34 0.94 -25.83 12.52
CA LYS A 34 1.23 -24.97 11.36
C LYS A 34 0.03 -24.95 10.42
N ARG A 35 -0.51 -23.75 10.16
CA ARG A 35 -1.67 -23.49 9.30
C ARG A 35 -1.28 -23.14 7.86
N SER A 36 -0.23 -22.34 7.69
CA SER A 36 0.26 -21.90 6.37
C SER A 36 1.71 -22.30 6.18
N GLU A 37 2.07 -22.75 4.98
CA GLU A 37 3.44 -23.14 4.64
C GLU A 37 4.40 -21.94 4.59
N HIS A 38 3.87 -20.74 4.38
CA HIS A 38 4.64 -19.50 4.25
C HIS A 38 4.20 -18.45 5.28
N PRO A 39 5.10 -17.52 5.67
CA PRO A 39 4.72 -16.33 6.41
C PRO A 39 3.73 -15.46 5.63
N PHE A 40 2.94 -14.66 6.34
CA PHE A 40 2.08 -13.66 5.69
C PHE A 40 2.93 -12.63 4.94
N ARG A 41 2.53 -12.25 3.72
CA ARG A 41 3.29 -11.36 2.83
C ARG A 41 2.57 -10.04 2.68
N ILE A 42 3.24 -8.94 3.03
CA ILE A 42 2.68 -7.59 2.97
C ILE A 42 3.48 -6.77 1.98
N GLY A 43 2.82 -6.28 0.94
CA GLY A 43 3.36 -5.23 0.08
C GLY A 43 3.05 -3.87 0.67
N VAL A 44 4.05 -3.01 0.84
CA VAL A 44 3.93 -1.69 1.46
C VAL A 44 4.29 -0.64 0.43
N ASP A 45 3.41 0.34 0.21
CA ASP A 45 3.78 1.53 -0.57
C ASP A 45 4.90 2.27 0.17
N ALA A 46 6.06 2.47 -0.45
CA ALA A 46 7.19 3.13 0.19
C ALA A 46 6.88 4.58 0.62
N ARG A 47 5.87 5.24 0.00
CA ARG A 47 5.37 6.55 0.45
C ARG A 47 4.64 6.48 1.78
N TYR A 48 4.15 5.30 2.16
CA TYR A 48 3.49 5.09 3.44
C TYR A 48 4.35 5.54 4.60
N VAL A 49 5.68 5.36 4.54
CA VAL A 49 6.59 5.70 5.63
C VAL A 49 6.66 7.24 5.76
N PRO A 50 5.98 7.86 6.76
CA PRO A 50 5.78 9.32 6.74
C PRO A 50 7.06 10.12 6.94
N ARG A 51 7.02 11.40 6.51
CA ARG A 51 8.00 12.46 6.82
C ARG A 51 8.09 12.75 8.33
N CYS A 52 9.16 13.43 8.72
CA CYS A 52 9.84 13.18 9.99
C CYS A 52 9.77 14.35 10.96
N SER A 53 10.13 14.08 12.22
CA SER A 53 10.15 15.04 13.34
C SER A 53 11.50 15.76 13.47
N ASN A 54 11.48 17.02 13.90
CA ASN A 54 12.57 18.01 13.75
C ASN A 54 13.79 17.89 14.70
N CYS A 55 14.16 16.70 15.22
CA CYS A 55 15.25 16.61 16.21
C CYS A 55 16.32 15.56 15.86
N GLY A 56 17.60 15.88 16.08
CA GLY A 56 18.76 14.98 15.92
C GLY A 56 19.44 15.02 14.54
N GLN A 57 20.57 14.32 14.39
CA GLN A 57 21.24 14.14 13.09
C GLN A 57 20.40 13.25 12.16
N ASN A 58 20.20 13.68 10.91
CA ASN A 58 19.39 13.00 9.90
C ASN A 58 18.00 12.56 10.45
N PRO A 59 17.17 13.52 10.90
CA PRO A 59 15.88 13.23 11.53
C PRO A 59 14.98 12.37 10.62
N GLU A 60 15.13 12.53 9.30
CA GLU A 60 14.38 11.76 8.33
C GLU A 60 14.69 10.27 8.38
N LEU A 61 15.98 9.96 8.31
CA LEU A 61 16.48 8.58 8.36
C LEU A 61 16.23 7.93 9.71
N ARG A 62 16.24 8.72 10.78
CA ARG A 62 15.99 8.21 12.14
C ARG A 62 14.53 7.79 12.32
N THR A 63 13.60 8.59 11.81
CA THR A 63 12.17 8.25 11.82
C THR A 63 11.89 7.02 10.95
N LEU A 64 12.53 6.95 9.77
CA LEU A 64 12.49 5.76 8.92
C LEU A 64 12.98 4.52 9.70
N PHE A 65 14.14 4.60 10.36
CA PHE A 65 14.67 3.48 11.16
C PHE A 65 13.66 2.99 12.20
N TYR A 66 13.05 3.89 12.99
CA TYR A 66 12.08 3.48 14.02
C TYR A 66 10.84 2.83 13.41
N LYS A 67 10.36 3.32 12.28
CA LYS A 67 9.22 2.71 11.57
C LYS A 67 9.56 1.33 11.03
N LEU A 68 10.77 1.14 10.50
CA LEU A 68 11.24 -0.16 10.04
C LEU A 68 11.45 -1.13 11.22
N ALA A 69 12.02 -0.67 12.34
CA ALA A 69 12.18 -1.47 13.55
C ALA A 69 10.83 -1.91 14.12
N HIS A 70 9.85 -1.00 14.17
CA HIS A 70 8.48 -1.32 14.59
C HIS A 70 7.82 -2.33 13.65
N LEU A 71 7.94 -2.12 12.34
CA LEU A 71 7.42 -3.06 11.35
C LEU A 71 8.09 -4.44 11.46
N TYR A 72 9.37 -4.48 11.84
CA TYR A 72 10.13 -5.72 12.01
C TYR A 72 9.57 -6.60 13.14
N CYS A 73 8.85 -6.03 14.11
CA CYS A 73 8.12 -6.80 15.12
C CYS A 73 6.91 -7.57 14.56
N THR A 74 6.53 -7.32 13.30
CA THR A 74 5.49 -8.09 12.61
C THR A 74 6.11 -9.33 11.96
N PRO A 75 5.68 -10.57 12.32
CA PRO A 75 6.19 -11.81 11.72
C PRO A 75 5.61 -12.04 10.31
N ALA A 76 5.96 -11.13 9.40
CA ALA A 76 5.55 -11.13 8.00
C ALA A 76 6.75 -10.91 7.06
N ASN A 77 6.60 -11.35 5.81
CA ASN A 77 7.51 -11.02 4.73
C ASN A 77 7.07 -9.68 4.13
N ILE A 78 7.89 -8.66 4.29
CA ILE A 78 7.57 -7.30 3.86
C ILE A 78 8.28 -7.00 2.53
N LEU A 79 7.50 -6.50 1.58
CA LEU A 79 7.97 -5.95 0.30
C LEU A 79 7.65 -4.46 0.24
N PHE A 80 8.67 -3.60 0.20
CA PHE A 80 8.46 -2.18 -0.10
C PHE A 80 8.45 -1.95 -1.61
N VAL A 81 7.40 -1.33 -2.12
CA VAL A 81 7.27 -0.97 -3.54
C VAL A 81 7.44 0.54 -3.69
N PHE A 82 8.39 0.92 -4.54
CA PHE A 82 8.66 2.31 -4.89
C PHE A 82 8.03 2.64 -6.24
N ASP A 83 7.59 3.89 -6.42
CA ASP A 83 7.12 4.33 -7.74
C ASP A 83 8.26 4.24 -8.78
N GLY A 84 7.89 3.91 -10.01
CA GLY A 84 8.76 3.83 -11.17
C GLY A 84 8.83 5.09 -12.02
N PRO A 85 9.63 5.04 -13.10
CA PRO A 85 9.84 6.16 -14.01
C PRO A 85 8.63 6.50 -14.89
N GLN A 86 7.72 5.54 -15.14
CA GLN A 86 6.55 5.76 -16.01
C GLN A 86 5.36 6.37 -15.26
N LYS A 87 5.53 6.75 -13.98
CA LYS A 87 4.45 7.40 -13.25
C LYS A 87 4.11 8.75 -13.87
N PRO A 88 2.83 9.16 -13.90
CA PRO A 88 2.46 10.46 -14.43
C PRO A 88 3.16 11.60 -13.68
N ALA A 89 3.75 12.54 -14.43
CA ALA A 89 4.44 13.70 -13.85
C ALA A 89 3.48 14.72 -13.22
N ILE A 90 2.21 14.71 -13.65
CA ILE A 90 1.16 15.61 -13.21
C ILE A 90 -0.05 14.78 -12.79
N LYS A 91 -0.56 15.02 -11.59
CA LYS A 91 -1.80 14.45 -11.05
C LYS A 91 -2.70 15.60 -10.58
N ARG A 92 -3.97 15.61 -10.99
CA ARG A 92 -4.93 16.70 -10.72
C ARG A 92 -4.41 18.12 -11.05
N GLY A 93 -3.68 18.26 -12.15
CA GLY A 93 -3.05 19.52 -12.55
C GLY A 93 -1.91 20.00 -11.64
N LYS A 94 -1.44 19.16 -10.70
CA LYS A 94 -0.31 19.45 -9.81
C LYS A 94 0.86 18.52 -10.12
N LYS A 95 2.08 19.06 -10.08
CA LYS A 95 3.30 18.27 -10.24
C LYS A 95 3.41 17.27 -9.10
N VAL A 96 3.67 16.00 -9.44
CA VAL A 96 3.83 14.93 -8.45
C VAL A 96 5.10 15.17 -7.64
N VAL A 97 4.97 15.14 -6.31
CA VAL A 97 6.10 15.24 -5.38
C VAL A 97 6.71 13.85 -5.23
N THR A 98 8.00 13.73 -5.55
CA THR A 98 8.75 12.48 -5.41
C THR A 98 9.57 12.47 -4.12
N ILE A 99 9.82 11.28 -3.59
CA ILE A 99 10.80 11.08 -2.53
C ILE A 99 12.18 11.46 -3.12
N PRO A 100 12.98 12.30 -2.43
CA PRO A 100 14.31 12.65 -2.90
C PRO A 100 15.17 11.40 -3.16
N PRO A 101 15.94 11.33 -4.27
CA PRO A 101 16.72 10.13 -4.61
C PRO A 101 17.64 9.65 -3.48
N TRP A 102 18.27 10.58 -2.75
CA TRP A 102 19.14 10.25 -1.61
C TRP A 102 18.39 9.50 -0.49
N LEU A 103 17.14 9.87 -0.22
CA LEU A 103 16.32 9.25 0.81
C LEU A 103 15.86 7.87 0.36
N THR A 104 15.52 7.70 -0.92
CA THR A 104 15.22 6.39 -1.51
C THR A 104 16.38 5.43 -1.38
N THR A 105 17.62 5.87 -1.66
CA THR A 105 18.82 5.03 -1.50
C THR A 105 18.97 4.55 -0.06
N TYR A 106 18.90 5.45 0.92
CA TYR A 106 19.03 5.04 2.33
C TYR A 106 17.84 4.21 2.82
N PHE A 107 16.64 4.45 2.30
CA PHE A 107 15.50 3.57 2.57
C PHE A 107 15.84 2.15 2.13
N LYS A 108 16.23 1.96 0.87
CA LYS A 108 16.58 0.63 0.33
C LYS A 108 17.69 -0.02 1.18
N ASP A 109 18.71 0.73 1.60
CA ASP A 109 19.78 0.25 2.48
C ASP A 109 19.29 -0.21 3.85
N PHE A 110 18.50 0.61 4.56
CA PHE A 110 17.96 0.24 5.87
C PHE A 110 16.98 -0.94 5.75
N ALA A 111 16.08 -0.92 4.76
CA ALA A 111 15.12 -1.99 4.53
C ALA A 111 15.83 -3.33 4.30
N SER A 112 16.86 -3.34 3.43
CA SER A 112 17.68 -4.53 3.18
C SER A 112 18.43 -5.00 4.45
N ALA A 113 18.96 -4.07 5.25
CA ALA A 113 19.61 -4.39 6.52
C ALA A 113 18.65 -5.03 7.53
N PHE A 114 17.39 -4.60 7.58
CA PHE A 114 16.34 -5.27 8.37
C PHE A 114 15.91 -6.62 7.79
N GLY A 115 16.32 -6.97 6.56
CA GLY A 115 15.89 -8.19 5.88
C GLY A 115 14.58 -8.05 5.11
N PHE A 116 14.12 -6.81 4.86
CA PHE A 116 12.97 -6.54 4.01
C PHE A 116 13.37 -6.53 2.53
N ARG A 117 12.39 -6.85 1.66
CA ARG A 117 12.57 -6.78 0.21
C ARG A 117 12.14 -5.42 -0.30
N THR A 118 12.72 -5.00 -1.42
CA THR A 118 12.35 -3.78 -2.13
C THR A 118 12.13 -4.09 -3.60
N HIS A 119 11.14 -3.44 -4.21
CA HIS A 119 10.81 -3.55 -5.62
C HIS A 119 10.51 -2.15 -6.18
N GLU A 120 10.83 -1.94 -7.45
CA GLU A 120 10.53 -0.70 -8.15
C GLU A 120 9.44 -1.00 -9.18
N ALA A 121 8.31 -0.30 -9.08
CA ALA A 121 7.22 -0.42 -10.04
C ALA A 121 7.65 0.10 -11.41
N ALA A 122 6.89 -0.21 -12.47
CA ALA A 122 7.07 0.46 -13.76
C ALA A 122 6.50 1.89 -13.73
N GLY A 123 5.27 2.03 -13.23
CA GLY A 123 4.57 3.30 -13.00
C GLY A 123 4.33 3.57 -11.53
N GLU A 124 3.10 3.37 -11.07
CA GLU A 124 2.68 3.70 -9.70
C GLU A 124 2.77 2.49 -8.77
N ALA A 125 3.26 2.73 -7.55
CA ALA A 125 3.43 1.68 -6.55
C ALA A 125 2.10 0.97 -6.20
N GLU A 126 0.99 1.70 -6.11
CA GLU A 126 -0.34 1.19 -5.76
C GLU A 126 -0.89 0.26 -6.84
N ALA A 127 -0.64 0.57 -8.11
CA ALA A 127 -1.05 -0.27 -9.23
C ALA A 127 -0.24 -1.58 -9.25
N GLU A 128 1.07 -1.48 -9.05
CA GLU A 128 1.96 -2.63 -8.93
C GLU A 128 1.56 -3.52 -7.74
N LEU A 129 1.33 -2.91 -6.57
CA LEU A 129 0.89 -3.59 -5.35
C LEU A 129 -0.47 -4.30 -5.53
N ALA A 130 -1.43 -3.63 -6.17
CA ALA A 130 -2.72 -4.23 -6.49
C ALA A 130 -2.57 -5.46 -7.40
N ALA A 131 -1.72 -5.38 -8.43
CA ALA A 131 -1.43 -6.49 -9.32
C ALA A 131 -0.73 -7.65 -8.58
N LEU A 132 0.27 -7.37 -7.75
CA LEU A 132 0.94 -8.38 -6.92
C LEU A 132 -0.02 -9.10 -5.97
N ASN A 133 -1.00 -8.37 -5.43
CA ASN A 133 -2.02 -8.94 -4.56
C ASN A 133 -3.03 -9.80 -5.32
N GLN A 134 -3.48 -9.37 -6.52
CA GLN A 134 -4.34 -10.17 -7.40
C GLN A 134 -3.65 -11.46 -7.87
N LEU A 135 -2.34 -11.41 -8.14
CA LEU A 135 -1.53 -12.57 -8.54
C LEU A 135 -1.15 -13.49 -7.36
N GLY A 136 -1.53 -13.14 -6.13
CA GLY A 136 -1.19 -13.92 -4.93
C GLY A 136 0.31 -13.91 -4.59
N VAL A 137 1.08 -12.95 -5.10
CA VAL A 137 2.50 -12.73 -4.75
C VAL A 137 2.61 -12.15 -3.34
N ILE A 138 1.69 -11.26 -2.97
CA ILE A 138 1.50 -10.73 -1.61
C ILE A 138 0.06 -10.99 -1.14
N ASP A 139 -0.13 -11.12 0.17
CA ASP A 139 -1.43 -11.42 0.78
C ASP A 139 -2.24 -10.15 1.08
N ALA A 140 -1.57 -9.02 1.33
CA ALA A 140 -2.20 -7.72 1.52
C ALA A 140 -1.32 -6.55 1.06
N VAL A 141 -1.97 -5.44 0.69
CA VAL A 141 -1.35 -4.15 0.37
C VAL A 141 -1.49 -3.22 1.57
N TRP A 142 -0.41 -2.58 2.02
CA TRP A 142 -0.45 -1.56 3.06
C TRP A 142 -0.18 -0.19 2.44
N THR A 143 -1.20 0.68 2.44
CA THR A 143 -1.12 2.04 1.92
C THR A 143 -2.13 2.98 2.60
N GLU A 144 -1.86 4.29 2.56
CA GLU A 144 -2.84 5.34 2.91
C GLU A 144 -3.60 5.87 1.69
N ASP A 145 -3.18 5.47 0.49
CA ASP A 145 -3.81 5.88 -0.77
C ASP A 145 -4.93 4.91 -1.14
N SER A 146 -6.13 5.45 -1.37
CA SER A 146 -7.29 4.63 -1.73
C SER A 146 -7.22 4.08 -3.15
N ASP A 147 -6.30 4.56 -3.99
CA ASP A 147 -6.20 4.15 -5.38
C ASP A 147 -5.84 2.67 -5.54
N ALA A 148 -5.18 2.06 -4.55
CA ALA A 148 -4.97 0.60 -4.51
C ALA A 148 -6.29 -0.19 -4.59
N LEU A 149 -7.38 0.31 -3.98
CA LEU A 149 -8.71 -0.32 -4.10
C LEU A 149 -9.24 -0.22 -5.53
N VAL A 150 -9.01 0.91 -6.20
CA VAL A 150 -9.48 1.17 -7.58
C VAL A 150 -8.72 0.29 -8.58
N PHE A 151 -7.39 0.16 -8.43
CA PHE A 151 -6.59 -0.79 -9.22
C PHE A 151 -6.99 -2.26 -8.96
N GLY A 152 -7.72 -2.51 -7.87
CA GLY A 152 -8.37 -3.78 -7.57
C GLY A 152 -7.59 -4.65 -6.59
N ALA A 153 -6.83 -4.06 -5.67
CA ALA A 153 -6.27 -4.81 -4.54
C ALA A 153 -7.38 -5.57 -3.80
N LEU A 154 -7.13 -6.83 -3.50
CA LEU A 154 -8.09 -7.74 -2.86
C LEU A 154 -8.14 -7.52 -1.34
N THR A 155 -7.00 -7.18 -0.73
CA THR A 155 -6.89 -6.88 0.70
C THR A 155 -6.01 -5.64 0.88
N VAL A 156 -6.55 -4.59 1.50
CA VAL A 156 -5.84 -3.35 1.81
C VAL A 156 -5.84 -3.08 3.31
N PHE A 157 -4.64 -2.88 3.85
CA PHE A 157 -4.40 -2.37 5.19
C PHE A 157 -4.16 -0.87 5.15
N ARG A 158 -4.81 -0.17 6.07
CA ARG A 158 -4.64 1.25 6.30
C ARG A 158 -4.33 1.50 7.77
N ARG A 159 -3.46 2.48 8.07
CA ARG A 159 -3.16 2.87 9.45
C ARG A 159 -4.44 3.36 10.12
N GLN A 160 -4.65 2.91 11.35
CA GLN A 160 -5.63 3.56 12.23
C GLN A 160 -4.96 4.76 12.93
N VAL A 161 -5.47 5.97 12.72
CA VAL A 161 -5.02 7.15 13.47
C VAL A 161 -5.90 7.30 14.71
N THR A 162 -5.37 7.00 15.90
CA THR A 162 -6.03 7.25 17.20
C THR A 162 -5.63 8.61 17.77
N ARG A 163 -6.50 9.23 18.58
CA ARG A 163 -6.30 10.59 19.15
C ARG A 163 -5.35 10.61 20.36
N SER A 164 -4.98 9.46 20.91
CA SER A 164 -3.98 9.32 21.95
C SER A 164 -2.67 8.85 21.31
N ASP A 165 -1.62 9.66 21.44
CA ASP A 165 -0.24 9.31 21.08
C ASP A 165 0.35 8.21 21.99
N ASN A 166 -0.43 7.71 22.94
CA ASN A 166 -0.08 6.61 23.83
C ASN A 166 -0.90 5.36 23.47
N ASP A 167 -0.17 4.27 23.28
CA ASP A 167 -0.54 2.87 23.16
C ASP A 167 -1.10 2.30 21.84
N ASP A 168 -0.32 1.34 21.32
CA ASP A 168 -0.60 0.32 20.30
C ASP A 168 -0.77 0.74 18.83
N ASP A 169 0.32 1.27 18.25
CA ASP A 169 0.58 1.45 16.80
C ASP A 169 0.64 0.12 16.00
N LYS A 170 -0.06 -0.93 16.46
CA LYS A 170 -0.11 -2.28 15.88
C LYS A 170 -1.43 -2.60 15.19
N SER A 171 -2.43 -1.72 15.31
CA SER A 171 -3.74 -1.94 14.72
C SER A 171 -3.89 -1.31 13.33
N VAL A 172 -4.46 -2.09 12.41
CA VAL A 172 -4.78 -1.66 11.04
C VAL A 172 -6.26 -1.81 10.77
N LEU A 173 -6.76 -0.94 9.90
CA LEU A 173 -8.05 -1.12 9.24
C LEU A 173 -7.83 -1.96 7.99
N MET A 174 -8.47 -3.12 7.95
CA MET A 174 -8.47 -4.02 6.80
C MET A 174 -9.75 -3.83 5.98
N TYR A 175 -9.57 -3.60 4.70
CA TYR A 175 -10.60 -3.60 3.67
C TYR A 175 -10.36 -4.78 2.75
N SER A 176 -11.36 -5.61 2.51
CA SER A 176 -11.27 -6.71 1.55
C SER A 176 -12.26 -6.47 0.42
N ALA A 177 -11.92 -6.83 -0.82
CA ALA A 177 -12.81 -6.68 -1.98
C ALA A 177 -14.17 -7.35 -1.74
N ASN A 178 -14.17 -8.56 -1.15
CA ASN A 178 -15.41 -9.24 -0.75
C ASN A 178 -16.19 -8.46 0.31
N GLY A 179 -15.50 -7.92 1.32
CA GLY A 179 -16.14 -7.08 2.33
C GLY A 179 -16.76 -5.81 1.76
N LEU A 180 -16.10 -5.15 0.79
CA LEU A 180 -16.65 -3.97 0.10
C LEU A 180 -17.89 -4.30 -0.71
N ALA A 181 -17.92 -5.47 -1.37
CA ALA A 181 -19.05 -5.91 -2.18
C ALA A 181 -20.23 -6.40 -1.33
N GLN A 182 -19.97 -7.11 -0.23
CA GLN A 182 -21.00 -7.75 0.60
C GLN A 182 -21.57 -6.83 1.69
N GLU A 183 -20.81 -5.86 2.18
CA GLU A 183 -21.30 -4.91 3.17
C GLU A 183 -22.40 -4.06 2.54
N SER A 184 -23.65 -4.20 2.99
CA SER A 184 -24.80 -3.51 2.40
C SER A 184 -24.67 -1.99 2.48
N ALA A 185 -24.01 -1.50 3.55
CA ALA A 185 -23.65 -0.11 3.73
C ALA A 185 -22.47 0.35 2.86
N VAL A 186 -21.94 -0.48 1.96
CA VAL A 186 -20.94 -0.12 0.93
C VAL A 186 -21.41 -0.60 -0.44
N ALA A 187 -21.53 -1.92 -0.65
CA ALA A 187 -21.95 -2.57 -1.89
C ALA A 187 -21.23 -2.03 -3.13
N LEU A 188 -19.89 -1.98 -3.06
CA LEU A 188 -19.04 -1.50 -4.15
C LEU A 188 -18.19 -2.65 -4.71
N THR A 189 -18.35 -2.91 -6.01
CA THR A 189 -17.51 -3.77 -6.83
C THR A 189 -16.28 -3.02 -7.34
N LYS A 190 -15.36 -3.70 -8.04
CA LYS A 190 -14.23 -3.03 -8.72
C LYS A 190 -14.72 -1.98 -9.74
N GLY A 191 -15.79 -2.27 -10.49
CA GLY A 191 -16.38 -1.30 -11.40
C GLY A 191 -17.00 -0.12 -10.67
N GLY A 192 -17.64 -0.36 -9.52
CA GLY A 192 -18.11 0.72 -8.64
C GLY A 192 -16.99 1.61 -8.11
N LEU A 193 -15.85 1.04 -7.72
CA LEU A 193 -14.67 1.79 -7.28
C LEU A 193 -14.04 2.61 -8.43
N LEU A 194 -14.01 2.06 -9.66
CA LEU A 194 -13.63 2.80 -10.85
C LEU A 194 -14.55 4.00 -11.07
N LEU A 195 -15.87 3.81 -10.97
CA LEU A 195 -16.84 4.90 -11.10
C LEU A 195 -16.60 6.01 -10.07
N MET A 196 -16.28 5.63 -8.82
CA MET A 196 -15.91 6.57 -7.75
C MET A 196 -14.67 7.38 -8.12
N ALA A 197 -13.63 6.75 -8.65
CA ALA A 197 -12.42 7.44 -9.09
C ALA A 197 -12.66 8.42 -10.25
N LEU A 198 -13.60 8.10 -11.14
CA LEU A 198 -13.96 8.95 -12.27
C LEU A 198 -14.85 10.12 -11.84
N PHE A 199 -15.85 9.88 -10.99
CA PHE A 199 -16.90 10.87 -10.72
C PHE A 199 -16.55 11.77 -9.54
N CYS A 200 -15.92 11.22 -8.50
CA CYS A 200 -15.54 12.00 -7.32
C CYS A 200 -14.18 12.70 -7.48
N GLY A 201 -13.40 12.32 -8.49
CA GLY A 201 -12.05 12.81 -8.73
C GLY A 201 -11.00 11.91 -8.09
N GLY A 202 -10.20 11.29 -8.96
CA GLY A 202 -9.05 10.45 -8.66
C GLY A 202 -7.74 11.16 -9.02
N ASP A 203 -6.64 10.43 -9.13
CA ASP A 203 -5.35 11.04 -9.45
C ASP A 203 -5.24 11.52 -10.90
N TYR A 204 -6.00 10.89 -11.81
CA TYR A 204 -6.00 11.19 -13.25
C TYR A 204 -7.05 12.20 -13.71
N ASN A 205 -8.00 12.60 -12.84
CA ASN A 205 -9.08 13.52 -13.21
C ASN A 205 -9.61 14.28 -11.98
N ASN A 206 -10.30 15.41 -12.21
CA ASN A 206 -10.86 16.24 -11.13
C ASN A 206 -12.28 15.84 -10.69
N GLY A 207 -12.87 14.82 -11.30
CA GLY A 207 -14.25 14.42 -11.07
C GLY A 207 -15.28 15.33 -11.71
N LEU A 208 -16.55 15.01 -11.46
CA LEU A 208 -17.70 15.80 -11.89
C LEU A 208 -18.09 16.81 -10.81
N LEU A 209 -18.36 18.04 -11.24
CA LEU A 209 -18.82 19.09 -10.35
C LEU A 209 -20.14 18.68 -9.68
N ARG A 210 -20.22 18.80 -8.36
CA ARG A 210 -21.40 18.44 -7.53
C ARG A 210 -21.75 16.94 -7.55
N CYS A 211 -20.85 16.07 -8.00
CA CYS A 211 -21.02 14.62 -7.86
C CYS A 211 -20.14 14.10 -6.72
N GLY A 212 -20.76 13.89 -5.55
CA GLY A 212 -20.09 13.34 -4.37
C GLY A 212 -20.20 11.82 -4.29
N TRP A 213 -19.38 11.22 -3.41
CA TRP A 213 -19.33 9.77 -3.21
C TRP A 213 -20.67 9.12 -2.89
N LYS A 214 -21.61 9.83 -2.24
CA LYS A 214 -22.96 9.32 -1.95
C LYS A 214 -23.76 9.05 -3.24
N THR A 215 -23.77 10.01 -4.15
CA THR A 215 -24.46 9.89 -5.44
C THR A 215 -23.80 8.84 -6.31
N THR A 216 -22.46 8.88 -6.40
CA THR A 216 -21.71 7.90 -7.21
C THR A 216 -21.86 6.48 -6.70
N ARG A 217 -21.91 6.28 -5.38
CA ARG A 217 -22.16 4.95 -4.81
C ARG A 217 -23.52 4.39 -5.23
N VAL A 218 -24.58 5.20 -5.21
CA VAL A 218 -25.91 4.74 -5.65
C VAL A 218 -25.87 4.40 -7.15
N LEU A 219 -25.24 5.22 -7.99
CA LEU A 219 -25.03 4.89 -9.40
C LEU A 219 -24.25 3.58 -9.59
N ALA A 220 -23.20 3.36 -8.80
CA ALA A 220 -22.42 2.13 -8.86
C ALA A 220 -23.28 0.88 -8.58
N GLN A 221 -24.29 0.99 -7.72
CA GLN A 221 -25.23 -0.10 -7.44
C GLN A 221 -26.18 -0.42 -8.61
N HIS A 222 -26.33 0.48 -9.58
CA HIS A 222 -27.00 0.21 -10.85
C HIS A 222 -26.12 -0.52 -11.88
N GLY A 223 -24.87 -0.87 -11.53
CA GLY A 223 -23.99 -1.70 -12.38
C GLY A 223 -23.25 -0.97 -13.50
N VAL A 224 -23.49 0.33 -13.71
CA VAL A 224 -22.85 1.11 -14.79
C VAL A 224 -21.32 1.14 -14.69
N GLY A 225 -20.77 1.03 -13.48
CA GLY A 225 -19.33 0.93 -13.25
C GLY A 225 -18.76 -0.41 -13.72
N ASP A 226 -19.50 -1.51 -13.51
CA ASP A 226 -19.09 -2.84 -13.95
C ASP A 226 -19.23 -3.00 -15.47
N GLU A 227 -20.26 -2.39 -16.07
CA GLU A 227 -20.38 -2.28 -17.53
C GLU A 227 -19.16 -1.58 -18.15
N LEU A 228 -18.77 -0.42 -17.60
CA LEU A 228 -17.61 0.34 -18.05
C LEU A 228 -16.31 -0.45 -17.88
N LEU A 229 -16.10 -1.06 -16.71
CA LEU A 229 -14.92 -1.86 -16.43
C LEU A 229 -14.79 -3.03 -17.41
N ARG A 230 -15.90 -3.74 -17.68
CA ARG A 230 -15.94 -4.84 -18.63
C ARG A 230 -15.57 -4.35 -20.03
N ALA A 231 -16.21 -3.28 -20.49
CA ALA A 231 -15.91 -2.69 -21.80
C ALA A 231 -14.42 -2.33 -21.92
N ALA A 232 -13.87 -1.56 -20.98
CA ALA A 232 -12.48 -1.13 -20.98
C ALA A 232 -11.46 -2.29 -20.89
N THR A 233 -11.84 -3.41 -20.27
CA THR A 233 -11.01 -4.62 -20.23
C THR A 233 -10.99 -5.34 -21.56
N THR A 234 -12.13 -5.38 -22.27
CA THR A 234 -12.30 -6.12 -23.53
C THR A 234 -11.93 -5.32 -24.79
N THR A 235 -11.92 -4.00 -24.73
CA THR A 235 -11.60 -3.15 -25.89
C THR A 235 -10.12 -3.26 -26.27
N ALA A 236 -9.84 -3.28 -27.58
CA ALA A 236 -8.48 -3.41 -28.09
C ALA A 236 -7.73 -2.07 -28.06
N ASN A 237 -8.44 -0.97 -28.35
CA ASN A 237 -7.88 0.38 -28.45
C ASN A 237 -8.80 1.44 -27.83
N GLU A 238 -8.39 2.71 -27.85
CA GLU A 238 -9.16 3.84 -27.31
C GLU A 238 -10.41 4.18 -28.15
N ASP A 239 -10.39 3.93 -29.45
CA ASP A 239 -11.50 4.24 -30.36
C ASP A 239 -12.70 3.31 -30.11
N ASP A 240 -12.44 2.03 -29.86
CA ASP A 240 -13.45 1.05 -29.47
C ASP A 240 -14.13 1.46 -28.16
N LEU A 241 -13.34 1.93 -27.19
CA LEU A 241 -13.86 2.41 -25.90
C LEU A 241 -14.66 3.70 -26.09
N THR A 242 -14.20 4.63 -26.92
CA THR A 242 -14.92 5.86 -27.27
C THR A 242 -16.29 5.56 -27.86
N THR A 243 -16.37 4.56 -28.73
CA THR A 243 -17.64 4.10 -29.34
C THR A 243 -18.60 3.56 -28.28
N PHE A 244 -18.11 2.78 -27.31
CA PHE A 244 -18.91 2.29 -26.18
C PHE A 244 -19.40 3.42 -25.26
N LEU A 245 -18.57 4.44 -25.02
CA LEU A 245 -18.88 5.51 -24.08
C LEU A 245 -20.09 6.35 -24.50
N GLY A 246 -20.36 6.53 -25.80
CA GLY A 246 -21.51 7.31 -26.26
C GLY A 246 -22.86 6.82 -25.70
N PRO A 247 -23.26 5.56 -25.99
CA PRO A 247 -24.46 4.97 -25.39
C PRO A 247 -24.42 4.88 -23.87
N TRP A 248 -23.25 4.58 -23.29
CA TRP A 248 -23.07 4.47 -21.84
C TRP A 248 -23.32 5.81 -21.11
N VAL A 249 -22.85 6.94 -21.65
CA VAL A 249 -23.11 8.28 -21.10
C VAL A 249 -24.60 8.60 -21.09
N LYS A 250 -25.32 8.21 -22.16
CA LYS A 250 -26.77 8.38 -22.21
C LYS A 250 -27.45 7.58 -21.09
N HIS A 251 -27.07 6.31 -20.93
CA HIS A 251 -27.59 5.45 -19.85
C HIS A 251 -27.34 6.06 -18.45
N VAL A 252 -26.14 6.58 -18.20
CA VAL A 252 -25.82 7.26 -16.93
C VAL A 252 -26.67 8.52 -16.71
N ARG A 253 -26.90 9.33 -17.75
CA ARG A 253 -27.78 10.52 -17.66
C ARG A 253 -29.23 10.16 -17.34
N ASP A 254 -29.73 9.10 -17.94
CA ASP A 254 -31.09 8.61 -17.71
C ASP A 254 -31.25 8.17 -16.24
N LEU A 255 -30.32 7.35 -15.72
CA LEU A 255 -30.29 6.95 -14.31
C LEU A 255 -30.17 8.14 -13.35
N LEU A 256 -29.29 9.10 -13.65
CA LEU A 256 -29.18 10.34 -12.86
C LEU A 256 -30.50 11.11 -12.79
N THR A 257 -31.28 11.10 -13.87
CA THR A 257 -32.59 11.75 -13.94
C THR A 257 -33.61 11.02 -13.06
N GLU A 258 -33.64 9.69 -13.14
CA GLU A 258 -34.51 8.81 -12.33
C GLU A 258 -34.21 8.94 -10.83
N MET A 259 -32.94 9.04 -10.46
CA MET A 259 -32.47 9.28 -9.09
C MET A 259 -32.76 10.70 -8.56
N GLY A 260 -33.43 11.56 -9.34
CA GLY A 260 -33.73 12.95 -8.97
C GLY A 260 -32.55 13.91 -9.07
N CYS A 261 -31.39 13.47 -9.59
CA CYS A 261 -30.19 14.28 -9.80
C CYS A 261 -30.25 15.08 -11.11
N LYS A 262 -31.41 15.70 -11.41
CA LYS A 262 -31.74 16.35 -12.70
C LYS A 262 -30.71 17.39 -13.14
N LYS A 263 -30.18 18.18 -12.19
CA LYS A 263 -29.15 19.20 -12.49
C LYS A 263 -27.84 18.55 -12.96
N LEU A 264 -27.40 17.48 -12.29
CA LEU A 264 -26.18 16.77 -12.66
C LEU A 264 -26.35 16.04 -13.99
N SER A 265 -27.51 15.42 -14.23
CA SER A 265 -27.86 14.83 -15.53
C SER A 265 -27.78 15.86 -16.66
N ALA A 266 -28.41 17.03 -16.48
CA ALA A 266 -28.44 18.08 -17.51
C ALA A 266 -27.06 18.69 -17.80
N THR A 267 -26.17 18.75 -16.81
CA THR A 267 -24.81 19.28 -16.96
C THR A 267 -23.75 18.19 -17.15
N PHE A 268 -24.15 16.92 -17.33
CA PHE A 268 -23.20 15.82 -17.48
C PHE A 268 -22.42 15.99 -18.78
N PRO A 269 -21.08 16.05 -18.78
CA PRO A 269 -20.31 16.28 -20.01
C PRO A 269 -20.44 15.12 -21.00
N SER A 270 -20.55 15.42 -22.30
CA SER A 270 -20.67 14.38 -23.35
C SER A 270 -19.35 13.68 -23.66
N ASP A 271 -18.23 14.34 -23.36
CA ASP A 271 -16.86 13.87 -23.52
C ASP A 271 -16.31 13.15 -22.28
N PHE A 272 -17.14 12.97 -21.25
CA PHE A 272 -16.76 12.31 -20.00
C PHE A 272 -17.27 10.86 -19.93
N PRO A 273 -16.48 9.91 -19.40
CA PRO A 273 -15.08 10.03 -19.03
C PRO A 273 -14.15 10.00 -20.25
N SER A 274 -12.94 10.56 -20.11
CA SER A 274 -11.89 10.38 -21.12
C SER A 274 -11.48 8.90 -21.20
N PRO A 275 -11.42 8.27 -22.40
CA PRO A 275 -10.96 6.90 -22.59
C PRO A 275 -9.59 6.65 -21.96
N ALA A 276 -8.63 7.55 -22.16
CA ALA A 276 -7.29 7.48 -21.60
C ALA A 276 -7.29 7.42 -20.06
N VAL A 277 -8.18 8.19 -19.40
CA VAL A 277 -8.33 8.17 -17.93
C VAL A 277 -8.90 6.84 -17.45
N VAL A 278 -9.88 6.27 -18.17
CA VAL A 278 -10.42 4.94 -17.85
C VAL A 278 -9.31 3.89 -17.98
N LEU A 279 -8.56 3.91 -19.08
CA LEU A 279 -7.48 2.96 -19.33
C LEU A 279 -6.32 3.10 -18.35
N ALA A 280 -6.01 4.30 -17.85
CA ALA A 280 -4.99 4.49 -16.81
C ALA A 280 -5.30 3.69 -15.52
N TYR A 281 -6.58 3.53 -15.17
CA TYR A 281 -7.00 2.69 -14.04
C TYR A 281 -7.12 1.20 -14.40
N VAL A 282 -7.61 0.89 -15.61
CA VAL A 282 -7.94 -0.49 -16.01
C VAL A 282 -6.73 -1.26 -16.53
N LYS A 283 -5.82 -0.58 -17.23
CA LYS A 283 -4.58 -1.12 -17.83
C LYS A 283 -3.37 -0.27 -17.37
N PRO A 284 -3.06 -0.20 -16.06
CA PRO A 284 -1.96 0.61 -15.57
C PRO A 284 -0.60 0.05 -15.99
N SER A 285 0.41 0.92 -16.09
CA SER A 285 1.81 0.51 -16.32
C SER A 285 2.38 -0.21 -15.09
N ILE A 286 2.42 -1.54 -15.16
CA ILE A 286 3.03 -2.43 -14.16
C ILE A 286 4.19 -3.22 -14.78
N THR A 287 5.10 -3.71 -13.94
CA THR A 287 6.32 -4.38 -14.41
C THR A 287 6.04 -5.63 -15.25
N PHE A 288 4.89 -6.28 -15.06
CA PHE A 288 4.48 -7.49 -15.80
C PHE A 288 3.84 -7.20 -17.15
N THR A 289 3.55 -5.94 -17.46
CA THR A 289 2.94 -5.49 -18.73
C THR A 289 3.90 -4.73 -19.63
N CYS A 290 5.05 -4.29 -19.10
CA CYS A 290 6.12 -3.66 -19.87
C CYS A 290 7.12 -4.72 -20.34
N ALA A 291 7.66 -4.57 -21.56
CA ALA A 291 8.41 -5.58 -22.29
C ALA A 291 9.52 -6.30 -21.47
N ASP A 292 9.63 -7.61 -21.72
CA ASP A 292 10.45 -8.64 -21.06
C ASP A 292 10.06 -8.94 -19.59
N PRO A 293 8.92 -9.64 -19.37
CA PRO A 293 8.45 -9.98 -18.04
C PRO A 293 9.39 -11.01 -17.41
N GLY A 294 10.27 -10.55 -16.53
CA GLY A 294 10.69 -11.42 -15.44
C GLY A 294 9.42 -11.95 -14.77
N PRO A 295 9.19 -13.27 -14.73
CA PRO A 295 7.90 -13.81 -14.35
C PRO A 295 7.55 -13.35 -12.92
N PRO A 296 6.29 -13.02 -12.58
CA PRO A 296 5.83 -12.79 -11.20
C PRO A 296 6.33 -13.86 -10.21
N GLN A 297 6.60 -15.06 -10.74
CA GLN A 297 7.20 -16.21 -10.08
C GLN A 297 8.58 -15.91 -9.50
N ALA A 298 9.44 -15.09 -10.12
CA ALA A 298 10.75 -14.73 -9.59
C ALA A 298 10.62 -13.89 -8.30
N LEU A 299 9.74 -12.88 -8.31
CA LEU A 299 9.44 -12.08 -7.12
C LEU A 299 8.71 -12.91 -6.05
N SER A 300 7.80 -13.81 -6.47
CA SER A 300 7.14 -14.76 -5.57
C SER A 300 8.13 -15.71 -4.90
N MET A 301 9.08 -16.27 -5.65
CA MET A 301 10.17 -17.09 -5.10
C MET A 301 11.04 -16.27 -4.15
N LEU A 302 11.42 -15.05 -4.54
CA LEU A 302 12.20 -14.16 -3.70
C LEU A 302 11.50 -13.86 -2.36
N LEU A 303 10.18 -13.64 -2.38
CA LEU A 303 9.39 -13.44 -1.15
C LEU A 303 9.16 -14.71 -0.33
N ARG A 304 9.40 -15.89 -0.90
CA ARG A 304 9.38 -17.16 -0.15
C ARG A 304 10.73 -17.47 0.51
N THR A 305 11.81 -16.86 0.05
CA THR A 305 13.13 -17.04 0.68
C THR A 305 13.21 -16.29 2.02
N LEU A 306 13.69 -16.99 3.06
CA LEU A 306 13.92 -16.39 4.37
C LEU A 306 15.12 -15.45 4.30
N GLN A 307 14.91 -14.16 4.56
CA GLN A 307 15.97 -13.18 4.74
C GLN A 307 16.11 -12.85 6.23
N GLY A 308 17.32 -13.04 6.77
CA GLY A 308 17.67 -12.64 8.12
C GLY A 308 17.97 -11.15 8.19
N ILE A 309 17.92 -10.59 9.40
CA ILE A 309 18.43 -9.26 9.68
C ILE A 309 19.97 -9.27 9.58
N ASN A 310 20.54 -8.23 8.99
CA ASN A 310 21.98 -7.99 8.99
C ASN A 310 22.31 -6.96 10.09
N LEU A 311 22.57 -7.46 11.30
CA LEU A 311 22.85 -6.62 12.48
C LEU A 311 24.14 -5.80 12.32
N GLU A 312 25.17 -6.35 11.66
CA GLU A 312 26.42 -5.63 11.40
C GLU A 312 26.17 -4.42 10.49
N ARG A 313 25.48 -4.63 9.36
CA ARG A 313 25.12 -3.54 8.45
C ARG A 313 24.23 -2.52 9.14
N LEU A 314 23.29 -2.96 9.96
CA LEU A 314 22.40 -2.06 10.70
C LEU A 314 23.17 -1.21 11.71
N ALA A 315 24.09 -1.82 12.47
CA ALA A 315 24.96 -1.11 13.40
C ALA A 315 25.82 -0.06 12.68
N PHE A 316 26.46 -0.44 11.57
CA PHE A 316 27.23 0.47 10.73
C PHE A 316 26.40 1.67 10.24
N LEU A 317 25.20 1.42 9.72
CA LEU A 317 24.30 2.48 9.25
C LEU A 317 23.89 3.41 10.39
N CYS A 318 23.56 2.87 11.57
CA CYS A 318 23.17 3.65 12.73
C CYS A 318 24.33 4.51 13.28
N GLU A 319 25.54 3.98 13.33
CA GLU A 319 26.73 4.73 13.76
C GLU A 319 27.03 5.89 12.82
N PHE A 320 27.05 5.60 11.52
CA PHE A 320 27.45 6.58 10.51
C PHE A 320 26.37 7.63 10.26
N ARG A 321 25.08 7.27 10.36
CA ARG A 321 23.96 8.19 10.07
C ARG A 321 23.39 8.89 11.28
N PHE A 322 23.46 8.29 12.47
CA PHE A 322 22.86 8.86 13.69
C PHE A 322 23.88 9.22 14.76
N GLY A 323 25.17 8.93 14.56
CA GLY A 323 26.22 9.21 15.55
C GLY A 323 26.09 8.38 16.83
N TRP A 324 25.46 7.19 16.75
CA TRP A 324 25.19 6.37 17.94
C TRP A 324 26.45 5.85 18.66
N SER A 325 27.61 5.91 18.01
CA SER A 325 28.92 5.60 18.58
C SER A 325 29.48 6.68 19.52
N ARG A 326 28.87 7.87 19.61
CA ARG A 326 29.43 9.05 20.32
C ARG A 326 28.78 9.33 21.69
N GLY A 327 28.44 8.31 22.45
CA GLY A 327 27.73 8.45 23.74
C GLY A 327 28.59 8.26 24.98
N GLY A 328 29.33 9.30 25.41
CA GLY A 328 29.83 9.45 26.79
C GLY A 328 31.36 9.38 26.97
N PRO A 329 31.92 10.03 28.01
CA PRO A 329 33.34 9.89 28.39
C PRO A 329 33.67 8.41 28.75
N PRO A 330 34.94 7.97 28.61
CA PRO A 330 35.32 6.58 28.82
C PRO A 330 34.99 6.13 30.25
N VAL A 331 34.06 5.20 30.40
CA VAL A 331 33.71 4.54 31.66
C VAL A 331 34.35 3.14 31.66
N PRO A 332 34.83 2.61 32.81
CA PRO A 332 35.50 1.31 32.86
C PRO A 332 34.67 0.14 32.29
N VAL A 333 35.38 -0.77 31.61
CA VAL A 333 34.96 -1.82 30.66
C VAL A 333 34.11 -2.97 31.28
N HIS A 334 33.51 -2.81 32.46
CA HIS A 334 32.76 -3.89 33.12
C HIS A 334 31.24 -3.88 32.91
N THR A 335 30.70 -2.93 32.15
CA THR A 335 29.28 -2.91 31.78
C THR A 335 29.19 -2.80 30.27
N ILE A 336 28.63 -3.82 29.59
CA ILE A 336 28.24 -3.70 28.17
C ILE A 336 27.16 -2.62 28.13
N GLU A 337 27.58 -1.38 27.87
CA GLU A 337 26.76 -0.22 28.18
C GLU A 337 25.52 -0.12 27.30
N SER A 338 24.39 0.12 27.96
CA SER A 338 23.09 0.50 27.41
C SER A 338 23.09 1.84 26.63
N SER A 339 24.24 2.51 26.49
CA SER A 339 24.41 3.88 25.95
C SER A 339 24.83 3.93 24.47
N GLY A 340 25.40 2.86 23.91
CA GLY A 340 25.94 2.81 22.53
C GLY A 340 25.02 2.18 21.49
N THR A 341 25.51 2.04 20.25
CA THR A 341 24.79 1.42 19.12
C THR A 341 24.20 0.05 19.49
N LEU A 342 24.99 -0.81 20.13
CA LEU A 342 24.56 -2.15 20.51
C LEU A 342 23.43 -2.13 21.55
N GLY A 343 23.54 -1.27 22.57
CA GLY A 343 22.49 -1.09 23.58
C GLY A 343 21.17 -0.61 22.96
N LYS A 344 21.23 0.32 22.01
CA LYS A 344 20.06 0.81 21.28
C LYS A 344 19.45 -0.27 20.38
N LEU A 345 20.26 -1.01 19.63
CA LEU A 345 19.76 -2.11 18.80
C LEU A 345 19.13 -3.23 19.65
N LYS A 346 19.71 -3.55 20.82
CA LYS A 346 19.13 -4.48 21.78
C LYS A 346 17.72 -4.03 22.19
N ASN A 347 17.53 -2.75 22.50
CA ASN A 347 16.23 -2.25 22.96
C ASN A 347 15.20 -2.11 21.83
N LEU A 348 15.64 -1.80 20.61
CA LEU A 348 14.75 -1.42 19.51
C LEU A 348 14.45 -2.53 18.51
N VAL A 349 15.29 -3.57 18.43
CA VAL A 349 15.25 -4.56 17.34
C VAL A 349 15.16 -5.99 17.87
N TYR A 350 15.68 -6.27 19.07
CA TYR A 350 15.81 -7.62 19.60
C TYR A 350 14.47 -8.34 19.76
N GLU A 351 13.41 -7.65 20.21
CA GLU A 351 12.06 -8.24 20.29
C GLU A 351 11.62 -8.77 18.92
N GLY A 352 11.76 -7.96 17.87
CA GLY A 352 11.48 -8.33 16.48
C GLY A 352 12.26 -9.57 16.02
N VAL A 353 13.54 -9.64 16.38
CA VAL A 353 14.39 -10.81 16.08
C VAL A 353 13.81 -12.06 16.74
N CYS A 354 13.50 -12.01 18.03
CA CYS A 354 12.93 -13.16 18.76
C CYS A 354 11.62 -13.63 18.14
N ILE A 355 10.68 -12.72 17.89
CA ILE A 355 9.36 -13.05 17.31
C ILE A 355 9.53 -13.74 15.97
N ARG A 356 10.32 -13.16 15.06
CA ARG A 356 10.46 -13.69 13.70
C ARG A 356 11.17 -15.05 13.67
N ASN A 357 12.12 -15.30 14.58
CA ASN A 357 12.75 -16.61 14.73
C ASN A 357 11.76 -17.64 15.30
N LEU A 358 10.99 -17.28 16.34
CA LEU A 358 9.96 -18.15 16.92
C LEU A 358 8.87 -18.52 15.90
N CYS A 359 8.50 -17.58 15.03
CA CYS A 359 7.55 -17.82 13.95
C CYS A 359 8.17 -18.46 12.70
N GLY A 360 9.49 -18.71 12.64
CA GLY A 360 10.15 -19.27 11.46
C GLY A 360 10.14 -18.36 10.21
N VAL A 361 9.98 -17.05 10.40
CA VAL A 361 9.93 -16.01 9.35
C VAL A 361 11.32 -15.48 9.00
N SER A 362 12.30 -15.68 9.89
CA SER A 362 13.71 -15.40 9.64
C SER A 362 14.58 -16.55 10.18
N ARG A 363 15.79 -16.67 9.63
CA ARG A 363 16.88 -17.46 10.23
C ARG A 363 18.01 -16.52 10.62
N LEU A 364 18.49 -16.64 11.86
CA LEU A 364 19.76 -16.03 12.26
C LEU A 364 20.89 -16.86 11.64
N TYR A 365 21.61 -16.30 10.68
CA TYR A 365 22.74 -17.01 10.05
C TYR A 365 24.00 -17.01 10.93
N HIS A 366 24.06 -16.17 11.96
CA HIS A 366 25.17 -16.15 12.92
C HIS A 366 24.65 -15.72 14.30
N VAL A 367 24.34 -16.69 15.17
CA VAL A 367 24.44 -16.46 16.62
C VAL A 367 25.82 -16.98 16.98
N ILE A 368 26.78 -16.06 17.16
CA ILE A 368 27.97 -16.39 17.93
C ILE A 368 27.44 -16.52 19.36
N VAL A 369 27.30 -17.77 19.80
CA VAL A 369 26.97 -18.15 21.19
C VAL A 369 28.10 -17.70 22.10
#